data_AF-A0AA97IG89-F1
#
_entry.id   AF-A0AA97IG89-F1
#
_cell.length_a   1.000
_cell.length_b   1.000
_cell.length_c   1.000
_cell.angle_alpha   90.00
_cell.angle_beta   90.00
_cell.angle_gamma   90.00
#
_symmetry.space_group_name_H-M   'P 1'
#
loop_
_entity.id
_entity.type
_entity.pdbx_description
1 polymer ?
#
loop_
_entity_poly.entity_id
_entity_poly.type
_entity_poly.pdbx_seq_one_letter_code
_entity_poly.pdbx_strand_id
1 'polypeptide(L)'
;MPVRAITSLVNGIKACFGEYSVSILHSTTIKLMKEHPDAWFTKRLHKPLSTYNINIPLACKRLAHYVVDKVNQLHDQGRSLQVKLAFQEDGSTVPIPMYNSDNSWFPINLNGQVHRSDNDTIAPGEEIACRHFASAYARRVFGRRKDFEIINTPEKIQSTFANTPDLPLEEDDFRPDGLAEGAMTDEPYFAEGYYFREEDFSEALKRLVKKYWNMSAGNEKNFYFRVQDDEECCHAMAIRLKKQDGCMKVIFYDPNATLMHRTFLLSEPDLAAQITGEELLTYCFSVGALINIDDRKKSADECDVQCFGASPTNSTHLFIIENGHLNHPEVIRSDWFRFLSDDAIDTLEEMLAS
;
A
#
# COMPACT_ATOMS: atom_id res chain seq x y z
N MET A 1 37.34 4.38 -3.92
CA MET A 1 36.30 4.59 -4.95
C MET A 1 34.94 5.12 -4.44
N PRO A 2 34.38 4.75 -3.26
CA PRO A 2 33.04 5.22 -2.86
C PRO A 2 32.96 6.74 -2.53
N VAL A 3 34.08 7.36 -2.15
CA VAL A 3 34.15 8.80 -1.79
C VAL A 3 33.96 9.74 -2.99
N ARG A 4 34.35 9.33 -4.21
CA ARG A 4 34.12 10.12 -5.43
C ARG A 4 32.66 10.07 -5.87
N ALA A 5 31.96 8.95 -5.65
CA ALA A 5 30.54 8.81 -5.93
C ALA A 5 29.69 9.72 -5.04
N ILE A 6 29.93 9.74 -3.72
CA ILE A 6 29.17 10.56 -2.76
C ILE A 6 29.44 12.07 -2.94
N THR A 7 30.67 12.46 -3.29
CA THR A 7 30.98 13.87 -3.58
C THR A 7 30.33 14.33 -4.89
N SER A 8 30.29 13.45 -5.90
CA SER A 8 29.57 13.68 -7.16
C SER A 8 28.05 13.65 -6.96
N LEU A 9 27.56 12.88 -5.98
CA LEU A 9 26.15 12.80 -5.56
C LEU A 9 25.70 14.09 -4.89
N VAL A 10 26.46 14.61 -3.93
CA VAL A 10 26.13 15.88 -3.26
C VAL A 10 26.31 17.06 -4.22
N ASN A 11 27.31 17.03 -5.10
CA ASN A 11 27.47 18.05 -6.13
C ASN A 11 26.44 17.90 -7.27
N GLY A 12 25.98 16.69 -7.56
CA GLY A 12 24.95 16.38 -8.56
C GLY A 12 23.56 16.76 -8.08
N ILE A 13 23.23 16.46 -6.83
CA ILE A 13 22.08 17.03 -6.13
C ILE A 13 22.22 18.55 -6.17
N LYS A 14 23.33 19.17 -5.72
CA LYS A 14 23.52 20.63 -5.80
C LYS A 14 23.37 21.23 -7.21
N ALA A 15 23.85 20.54 -8.24
CA ALA A 15 23.87 21.02 -9.61
C ALA A 15 22.52 20.84 -10.36
N CYS A 16 21.68 19.88 -9.98
CA CYS A 16 20.45 19.57 -10.73
C CYS A 16 19.26 20.49 -10.43
N PHE A 17 19.23 21.20 -9.31
CA PHE A 17 18.02 21.89 -8.80
C PHE A 17 18.27 23.05 -7.76
N GLY A 18 19.51 23.41 -7.34
CA GLY A 18 19.79 24.49 -6.34
C GLY A 18 19.29 24.27 -4.89
N GLU A 19 19.99 24.83 -3.87
CA GLU A 19 19.74 24.82 -2.40
C GLU A 19 18.75 23.76 -1.80
N TYR A 20 19.21 22.75 -1.01
CA TYR A 20 18.41 21.52 -0.74
C TYR A 20 18.45 20.83 0.62
N SER A 21 17.26 20.43 1.11
CA SER A 21 17.10 19.42 2.15
C SER A 21 16.99 18.06 1.51
N VAL A 22 17.57 17.08 2.19
CA VAL A 22 17.47 15.68 1.83
C VAL A 22 17.05 14.97 3.10
N SER A 23 15.81 14.49 3.20
CA SER A 23 15.47 13.58 4.29
C SER A 23 16.11 12.22 3.98
N ILE A 24 17.32 12.01 4.50
CA ILE A 24 17.97 10.69 4.48
C ILE A 24 17.60 9.99 5.79
N LEU A 25 16.40 9.44 5.84
CA LEU A 25 16.08 8.42 6.84
C LEU A 25 16.57 7.08 6.28
N HIS A 26 17.87 6.81 6.43
CA HIS A 26 18.41 5.48 6.20
C HIS A 26 19.35 5.09 7.34
N SER A 27 19.03 3.95 7.97
CA SER A 27 19.80 3.30 9.03
C SER A 27 21.31 3.19 8.71
N THR A 28 21.66 2.98 7.44
CA THR A 28 23.02 2.90 6.93
C THR A 28 23.80 4.21 7.04
N THR A 29 23.16 5.36 6.79
CA THR A 29 23.81 6.68 6.86
C THR A 29 24.12 7.06 8.31
N ILE A 30 23.18 6.77 9.23
CA ILE A 30 23.38 6.97 10.67
C ILE A 30 24.51 6.06 11.19
N LYS A 31 24.56 4.81 10.76
CA LYS A 31 25.62 3.86 11.12
C LYS A 31 27.01 4.35 10.68
N LEU A 32 27.16 4.75 9.42
CA LEU A 32 28.44 5.26 8.88
C LEU A 32 28.91 6.56 9.54
N MET A 33 27.98 7.44 9.95
CA MET A 33 28.32 8.67 10.69
C MET A 33 28.78 8.38 12.12
N LYS A 34 28.21 7.36 12.78
CA LYS A 34 28.62 6.91 14.12
C LYS A 34 29.97 6.20 14.11
N GLU A 35 30.25 5.40 13.09
CA GLU A 35 31.51 4.64 12.94
C GLU A 35 32.72 5.53 12.63
N HIS A 36 32.50 6.72 12.05
CA HIS A 36 33.58 7.62 11.62
C HIS A 36 33.31 9.09 12.00
N PRO A 37 33.36 9.44 13.30
CA PRO A 37 32.94 10.76 13.81
C PRO A 37 33.82 11.92 13.30
N ASP A 38 35.12 11.68 13.10
CA ASP A 38 36.07 12.72 12.68
C ASP A 38 36.21 12.88 11.18
N ALA A 39 35.57 11.99 10.41
CA ALA A 39 35.66 12.01 8.97
C ALA A 39 34.97 13.25 8.39
N TRP A 40 35.55 13.77 7.31
CA TRP A 40 35.09 15.00 6.66
C TRP A 40 33.62 14.93 6.19
N PHE A 41 33.11 13.75 5.81
CA PHE A 41 31.71 13.56 5.43
C PHE A 41 30.76 13.70 6.63
N THR A 42 31.12 13.14 7.79
CA THR A 42 30.36 13.27 9.04
C THR A 42 30.26 14.73 9.47
N LYS A 43 31.39 15.47 9.39
CA LYS A 43 31.45 16.91 9.69
C LYS A 43 30.59 17.78 8.76
N ARG A 44 30.32 17.36 7.52
CA ARG A 44 29.43 18.08 6.57
C ARG A 44 27.96 17.66 6.64
N LEU A 45 27.69 16.41 7.00
CA LEU A 45 26.34 15.88 7.21
C LEU A 45 25.75 16.27 8.59
N HIS A 46 26.57 16.83 9.49
CA HIS A 46 26.14 17.37 10.79
C HIS A 46 25.25 18.63 10.73
N LYS A 47 24.99 19.21 9.55
CA LYS A 47 23.91 20.21 9.43
C LYS A 47 22.58 19.47 9.46
N PRO A 48 21.60 19.86 10.29
CA PRO A 48 20.27 19.27 10.27
C PRO A 48 19.74 19.30 8.84
N LEU A 49 19.57 18.11 8.26
CA LEU A 49 19.10 17.92 6.91
C LEU A 49 17.67 18.46 6.71
N SER A 50 17.00 18.84 7.79
CA SER A 50 15.64 19.39 7.90
C SER A 50 15.44 20.81 7.36
N THR A 51 16.45 21.47 6.76
CA THR A 51 16.41 22.94 6.57
C THR A 51 16.63 23.43 5.14
N TYR A 52 15.95 22.86 4.15
CA TYR A 52 16.02 23.49 2.84
C TYR A 52 14.79 23.27 1.93
N ASN A 53 14.52 24.29 1.11
CA ASN A 53 13.30 24.48 0.32
C ASN A 53 13.47 23.91 -1.10
N ILE A 54 12.84 22.78 -1.39
CA ILE A 54 12.89 22.16 -2.73
C ILE A 54 11.84 22.79 -3.65
N ASN A 55 12.25 23.28 -4.82
CA ASN A 55 11.31 23.62 -5.89
C ASN A 55 10.89 22.34 -6.63
N ILE A 56 9.77 21.75 -6.21
CA ILE A 56 9.26 20.47 -6.71
C ILE A 56 8.95 20.50 -8.22
N PRO A 57 8.30 21.54 -8.79
CA PRO A 57 8.15 21.69 -10.24
C PRO A 57 9.45 21.57 -11.01
N LEU A 58 10.51 22.26 -10.56
CA LEU A 58 11.81 22.22 -11.21
C LEU A 58 12.44 20.83 -11.10
N ALA A 59 12.30 20.16 -9.96
CA ALA A 59 12.80 18.81 -9.76
C ALA A 59 12.20 17.79 -10.72
N CYS A 60 10.93 17.96 -11.06
CA CYS A 60 10.20 17.04 -11.92
C CYS A 60 10.34 17.33 -13.41
N LYS A 61 10.94 18.46 -13.82
CA LYS A 61 10.95 18.97 -15.19
C LYS A 61 11.47 17.99 -16.25
N ARG A 62 12.33 17.04 -15.86
CA ARG A 62 12.93 16.03 -16.76
C ARG A 62 12.17 14.69 -16.78
N LEU A 63 11.10 14.56 -16.01
CA LEU A 63 10.25 13.37 -15.99
C LEU A 63 9.28 13.37 -17.18
N ALA A 64 8.49 12.31 -17.31
CA ALA A 64 7.43 12.20 -18.32
C ALA A 64 6.49 13.42 -18.28
N HIS A 65 6.00 13.83 -19.46
CA HIS A 65 5.16 15.02 -19.63
C HIS A 65 3.98 15.06 -18.67
N TYR A 66 3.29 13.93 -18.50
CA TYR A 66 2.18 13.80 -17.56
C TYR A 66 2.58 14.16 -16.11
N VAL A 67 3.77 13.75 -15.66
CA VAL A 67 4.24 14.05 -14.30
C VAL A 67 4.52 15.53 -14.15
N VAL A 68 5.19 16.14 -15.14
CA VAL A 68 5.49 17.58 -15.17
C VAL A 68 4.19 18.39 -15.10
N ASP A 69 3.25 18.11 -15.99
CA ASP A 69 1.95 18.80 -16.03
C ASP A 69 1.20 18.66 -14.71
N LYS A 70 1.20 17.45 -14.15
CA LYS A 70 0.47 17.19 -12.91
C LYS A 70 1.08 17.93 -11.73
N VAL A 71 2.41 17.96 -11.63
CA VAL A 71 3.12 18.69 -10.57
C VAL A 71 2.90 20.19 -10.71
N ASN A 72 3.02 20.75 -11.92
CA ASN A 72 2.75 22.16 -12.17
C ASN A 72 1.30 22.53 -11.82
N GLN A 73 0.33 21.73 -12.28
CA GLN A 73 -1.08 21.94 -11.96
C GLN A 73 -1.33 21.96 -10.45
N LEU A 74 -0.79 21.00 -9.71
CA LEU A 74 -0.97 20.93 -8.26
C LEU A 74 -0.28 22.10 -7.55
N HIS A 75 0.92 22.48 -8.00
CA HIS A 75 1.64 23.63 -7.49
C HIS A 75 0.85 24.93 -7.69
N ASP A 76 0.32 25.16 -8.91
CA ASP A 76 -0.44 26.36 -9.25
C ASP A 76 -1.78 26.43 -8.50
N GLN A 77 -2.31 25.28 -8.08
CA GLN A 77 -3.47 25.16 -7.19
C GLN A 77 -3.14 25.39 -5.71
N GLY A 78 -1.87 25.66 -5.35
CA GLY A 78 -1.43 25.83 -3.97
C GLY A 78 -1.48 24.54 -3.13
N ARG A 79 -1.42 23.38 -3.78
CA ARG A 79 -1.47 22.08 -3.09
C ARG A 79 -0.17 21.80 -2.36
N SER A 80 -0.26 21.15 -1.20
CA SER A 80 0.90 20.57 -0.55
C SER A 80 1.48 19.46 -1.43
N LEU A 81 2.75 19.61 -1.79
CA LEU A 81 3.52 18.68 -2.59
C LEU A 81 4.75 18.24 -1.79
N GLN A 82 5.08 16.96 -1.89
CA GLN A 82 6.31 16.39 -1.35
C GLN A 82 7.07 15.69 -2.47
N VAL A 83 8.36 15.49 -2.29
CA VAL A 83 9.19 14.72 -3.23
C VAL A 83 10.13 13.82 -2.46
N LYS A 84 10.10 12.53 -2.79
CA LYS A 84 11.10 11.57 -2.35
C LYS A 84 12.21 11.49 -3.40
N LEU A 85 13.46 11.42 -2.97
CA LEU A 85 14.60 11.24 -3.88
C LEU A 85 15.01 9.77 -3.85
N ALA A 86 14.81 9.08 -4.96
CA ALA A 86 15.23 7.70 -5.15
C ALA A 86 16.66 7.65 -5.69
N PHE A 87 17.52 6.91 -5.00
CA PHE A 87 18.90 6.70 -5.43
C PHE A 87 18.99 5.41 -6.24
N GLN A 88 19.49 5.51 -7.47
CA GLN A 88 19.71 4.35 -8.33
C GLN A 88 21.13 3.78 -8.14
N GLU A 89 21.34 2.53 -8.55
CA GLU A 89 22.63 1.84 -8.45
C GLU A 89 23.74 2.51 -9.27
N ASP A 90 23.38 3.19 -10.37
CA ASP A 90 24.30 3.97 -11.20
C ASP A 90 24.72 5.31 -10.55
N GLY A 91 24.21 5.60 -9.36
CA GLY A 91 24.46 6.82 -8.61
C GLY A 91 23.62 8.02 -9.06
N SER A 92 22.70 7.84 -10.00
CA SER A 92 21.73 8.86 -10.36
C SER A 92 20.65 9.01 -9.28
N THR A 93 19.91 10.11 -9.34
CA THR A 93 18.81 10.40 -8.41
C THR A 93 17.57 10.75 -9.20
N VAL A 94 16.48 10.06 -8.92
CA VAL A 94 15.18 10.27 -9.58
C VAL A 94 14.17 10.77 -8.55
N PRO A 95 13.48 11.89 -8.80
CA PRO A 95 12.43 12.36 -7.91
C PRO A 95 11.17 11.51 -8.07
N ILE A 96 10.56 11.16 -6.94
CA ILE A 96 9.23 10.55 -6.81
C ILE A 96 8.30 11.60 -6.21
N PRO A 97 7.49 12.29 -7.03
CA PRO A 97 6.54 13.27 -6.53
C PRO A 97 5.43 12.59 -5.73
N MET A 98 5.06 13.23 -4.62
CA MET A 98 4.07 12.76 -3.67
C MET A 98 3.06 13.86 -3.39
N TYR A 99 1.78 13.50 -3.31
CA TYR A 99 0.72 14.43 -2.93
C TYR A 99 -0.48 13.69 -2.35
N ASN A 100 -1.24 14.40 -1.51
CA ASN A 100 -2.52 13.90 -1.03
C ASN A 100 -3.65 14.35 -1.97
N SER A 101 -4.71 13.56 -2.09
CA SER A 101 -5.91 13.88 -2.87
C SER A 101 -6.69 15.08 -2.33
N ASP A 102 -6.60 15.34 -1.03
CA ASP A 102 -7.13 16.51 -0.33
C ASP A 102 -5.99 17.30 0.34
N ASN A 103 -6.20 18.59 0.60
CA ASN A 103 -5.21 19.48 1.24
C ASN A 103 -5.63 19.91 2.65
N SER A 104 -6.63 19.24 3.21
CA SER A 104 -7.13 19.48 4.57
C SER A 104 -5.99 19.38 5.59
N TRP A 105 -6.00 20.30 6.56
CA TRP A 105 -4.98 20.35 7.62
C TRP A 105 -5.02 19.14 8.54
N PHE A 106 -6.20 18.54 8.71
CA PHE A 106 -6.41 17.33 9.49
C PHE A 106 -7.14 16.29 8.65
N PRO A 107 -6.75 15.00 8.74
CA PRO A 107 -7.50 13.93 8.11
C PRO A 107 -8.91 13.86 8.69
N ILE A 108 -9.90 13.72 7.81
CA ILE A 108 -11.25 13.33 8.23
C ILE A 108 -11.23 11.82 8.37
N ASN A 109 -11.42 11.36 9.59
CA ASN A 109 -11.58 9.94 9.92
C ASN A 109 -13.07 9.64 10.07
N LEU A 110 -13.60 8.73 9.26
CA LEU A 110 -14.98 8.24 9.38
C LEU A 110 -15.04 6.75 9.74
N ASN A 111 -13.89 6.08 9.84
CA ASN A 111 -13.76 4.70 10.25
C ASN A 111 -14.33 4.50 11.66
N GLY A 112 -15.25 3.56 11.82
CA GLY A 112 -15.89 3.21 13.10
C GLY A 112 -16.77 4.31 13.71
N GLN A 113 -17.02 5.40 12.99
CA GLN A 113 -17.86 6.51 13.46
C GLN A 113 -19.28 6.45 12.92
N VAL A 114 -19.54 5.55 11.96
CA VAL A 114 -20.79 5.51 11.20
C VAL A 114 -21.28 4.07 11.17
N HIS A 115 -22.60 3.91 11.22
CA HIS A 115 -23.27 2.62 11.13
C HIS A 115 -24.11 2.58 9.86
N ARG A 116 -24.34 1.39 9.29
CA ARG A 116 -25.30 1.15 8.21
C ARG A 116 -26.69 1.65 8.59
N SER A 117 -27.48 2.01 7.57
CA SER A 117 -28.86 2.44 7.80
C SER A 117 -29.69 1.31 8.40
N ASP A 118 -30.64 1.65 9.28
CA ASP A 118 -31.64 0.68 9.78
C ASP A 118 -32.49 0.04 8.66
N ASN A 119 -32.52 0.68 7.47
CA ASN A 119 -33.22 0.17 6.30
C ASN A 119 -32.31 -0.64 5.34
N ASP A 120 -31.07 -0.90 5.70
CA ASP A 120 -30.17 -1.78 4.94
C ASP A 120 -30.73 -3.21 4.91
N THR A 121 -30.75 -3.84 3.74
CA THR A 121 -31.35 -5.18 3.56
C THR A 121 -30.37 -6.33 3.82
N ILE A 122 -29.08 -6.04 4.00
CA ILE A 122 -28.00 -7.00 4.25
C ILE A 122 -27.64 -7.01 5.74
N ALA A 123 -27.33 -5.84 6.32
CA ALA A 123 -26.86 -5.75 7.71
C ALA A 123 -27.25 -4.41 8.36
N PRO A 124 -28.52 -4.24 8.74
CA PRO A 124 -29.02 -3.00 9.31
C PRO A 124 -28.35 -2.66 10.65
N GLY A 125 -27.92 -1.41 10.80
CA GLY A 125 -27.32 -0.89 12.03
C GLY A 125 -25.87 -1.34 12.32
N GLU A 126 -25.24 -2.12 11.45
CA GLU A 126 -23.87 -2.60 11.63
C GLU A 126 -22.84 -1.45 11.55
N GLU A 127 -21.78 -1.50 12.37
CA GLU A 127 -20.69 -0.52 12.35
C GLU A 127 -19.87 -0.61 11.05
N ILE A 128 -19.59 0.55 10.45
CA ILE A 128 -18.76 0.65 9.25
C ILE A 128 -17.28 0.87 9.66
N ALA A 129 -16.60 -0.25 9.87
CA ALA A 129 -15.17 -0.33 10.14
C ALA A 129 -14.26 -0.23 8.89
N CYS A 130 -12.93 -0.23 9.10
CA CYS A 130 -11.91 0.01 8.08
C CYS A 130 -11.94 -1.04 6.96
N ARG A 131 -12.25 -2.31 7.27
CA ARG A 131 -12.41 -3.39 6.30
C ARG A 131 -13.43 -3.06 5.21
N HIS A 132 -14.58 -2.50 5.61
CA HIS A 132 -15.65 -2.13 4.70
C HIS A 132 -15.18 -1.04 3.74
N PHE A 133 -14.57 0.03 4.27
CA PHE A 133 -14.02 1.13 3.49
C PHE A 133 -12.96 0.67 2.50
N ALA A 134 -12.00 -0.11 2.97
CA ALA A 134 -10.92 -0.64 2.18
C ALA A 134 -11.42 -1.52 1.03
N SER A 135 -12.33 -2.44 1.32
CA SER A 135 -12.93 -3.32 0.33
C SER A 135 -13.75 -2.56 -0.70
N ALA A 136 -14.66 -1.68 -0.27
CA ALA A 136 -15.49 -0.90 -1.17
C ALA A 136 -14.65 0.04 -2.07
N TYR A 137 -13.54 0.60 -1.57
CA TYR A 137 -12.60 1.35 -2.41
C TYR A 137 -11.92 0.44 -3.43
N ALA A 138 -11.41 -0.72 -3.01
CA ALA A 138 -10.74 -1.66 -3.89
C ALA A 138 -11.69 -2.25 -4.96
N ARG A 139 -12.96 -2.47 -4.64
CA ARG A 139 -14.06 -2.86 -5.56
C ARG A 139 -14.57 -1.72 -6.44
N ARG A 140 -14.00 -0.51 -6.28
CA ARG A 140 -14.38 0.68 -7.05
C ARG A 140 -15.80 1.19 -6.79
N VAL A 141 -16.38 0.91 -5.63
CA VAL A 141 -17.68 1.43 -5.21
C VAL A 141 -17.61 2.95 -5.01
N PHE A 142 -16.54 3.44 -4.39
CA PHE A 142 -16.29 4.87 -4.18
C PHE A 142 -14.83 5.26 -4.41
N GLY A 143 -14.58 6.57 -4.62
CA GLY A 143 -13.26 7.07 -5.04
C GLY A 143 -13.32 8.19 -6.09
N ARG A 144 -12.28 8.30 -6.92
CA ARG A 144 -12.17 9.34 -7.96
C ARG A 144 -12.25 8.76 -9.38
N ARG A 145 -13.45 8.74 -9.97
CA ARG A 145 -13.70 8.98 -11.40
C ARG A 145 -14.85 10.00 -11.52
N LYS A 146 -15.22 10.36 -12.76
CA LYS A 146 -16.33 11.26 -13.07
C LYS A 146 -17.70 10.73 -12.54
N ASP A 147 -17.77 9.43 -12.27
CA ASP A 147 -18.99 8.70 -11.89
C ASP A 147 -18.86 7.97 -10.52
N PHE A 148 -17.93 8.38 -9.65
CA PHE A 148 -17.77 7.77 -8.32
C PHE A 148 -18.35 8.67 -7.24
N GLU A 149 -18.99 8.09 -6.24
CA GLU A 149 -19.51 8.83 -5.09
C GLU A 149 -18.36 9.35 -4.22
N ILE A 150 -18.42 10.64 -3.90
CA ILE A 150 -17.49 11.27 -2.95
C ILE A 150 -18.03 11.04 -1.55
N ILE A 151 -17.44 10.12 -0.81
CA ILE A 151 -17.75 9.86 0.59
C ILE A 151 -17.05 10.89 1.47
N ASN A 152 -17.75 11.97 1.84
CA ASN A 152 -17.21 13.03 2.69
C ASN A 152 -18.08 13.36 3.91
N THR A 153 -19.18 12.64 4.12
CA THR A 153 -20.06 12.80 5.27
C THR A 153 -20.58 11.43 5.73
N PRO A 154 -20.99 11.29 7.01
CA PRO A 154 -21.63 10.07 7.51
C PRO A 154 -22.81 9.60 6.67
N GLU A 155 -23.66 10.52 6.20
CA GLU A 155 -24.87 10.17 5.44
C GLU A 155 -24.54 9.54 4.09
N LYS A 156 -23.45 10.01 3.45
CA LYS A 156 -22.99 9.42 2.18
C LYS A 156 -22.35 8.06 2.38
N ILE A 157 -21.70 7.82 3.52
CA ILE A 157 -21.25 6.48 3.88
C ILE A 157 -22.46 5.58 3.99
N GLN A 158 -23.46 5.97 4.78
CA GLN A 158 -24.68 5.20 4.95
C GLN A 158 -25.34 4.85 3.62
N SER A 159 -25.43 5.80 2.69
CA SER A 159 -25.99 5.53 1.35
C SER A 159 -25.08 4.66 0.49
N THR A 160 -23.76 4.86 0.51
CA THR A 160 -22.82 4.08 -0.33
C THR A 160 -22.74 2.63 0.13
N PHE A 161 -22.73 2.42 1.44
CA PHE A 161 -22.62 1.09 2.05
C PHE A 161 -23.96 0.39 2.20
N ALA A 162 -25.08 1.09 1.93
CA ALA A 162 -26.41 0.49 1.90
C ALA A 162 -26.42 -0.67 0.89
N ASN A 163 -26.56 -1.90 1.38
CA ASN A 163 -26.56 -3.12 0.59
C ASN A 163 -25.22 -3.46 -0.11
N THR A 164 -24.10 -2.93 0.36
CA THR A 164 -22.78 -3.48 -0.03
C THR A 164 -22.53 -4.76 0.77
N PRO A 165 -22.12 -5.90 0.19
CA PRO A 165 -21.78 -7.09 0.97
C PRO A 165 -20.57 -6.83 1.87
N ASP A 166 -20.54 -7.44 3.06
CA ASP A 166 -19.33 -7.45 3.89
C ASP A 166 -18.33 -8.46 3.30
N LEU A 167 -17.27 -7.96 2.65
CA LEU A 167 -16.23 -8.79 2.04
C LEU A 167 -14.86 -8.14 2.24
N PRO A 168 -13.79 -8.88 2.58
CA PRO A 168 -13.82 -10.30 2.95
C PRO A 168 -14.59 -10.50 4.27
N LEU A 169 -15.38 -11.58 4.34
CA LEU A 169 -16.15 -11.95 5.52
C LEU A 169 -15.23 -12.10 6.73
N GLU A 170 -15.73 -11.82 7.94
CA GLU A 170 -15.01 -12.09 9.18
C GLU A 170 -14.62 -13.58 9.28
N GLU A 171 -13.56 -13.86 10.06
CA GLU A 171 -12.99 -15.20 10.30
C GLU A 171 -14.01 -16.24 10.80
N ASP A 172 -15.19 -15.80 11.27
CA ASP A 172 -16.27 -16.68 11.75
C ASP A 172 -17.20 -17.20 10.63
N ASP A 173 -17.10 -16.68 9.41
CA ASP A 173 -17.88 -17.14 8.25
C ASP A 173 -17.12 -18.13 7.35
N PHE A 174 -15.98 -18.63 7.82
CA PHE A 174 -15.24 -19.73 7.20
C PHE A 174 -15.99 -21.04 7.27
N ARG A 175 -16.97 -21.22 6.39
CA ARG A 175 -17.52 -22.54 6.09
C ARG A 175 -17.49 -22.79 4.60
N PRO A 176 -16.46 -23.48 4.09
CA PRO A 176 -16.44 -23.94 2.71
C PRO A 176 -17.59 -24.93 2.41
N ASP A 177 -18.21 -25.54 3.43
CA ASP A 177 -19.16 -26.63 3.26
C ASP A 177 -20.48 -26.53 4.09
N GLY A 178 -20.80 -25.45 4.83
CA GLY A 178 -21.88 -25.50 5.84
C GLY A 178 -22.65 -24.20 6.13
N LEU A 179 -23.88 -24.11 5.62
CA LEU A 179 -24.90 -23.06 5.88
C LEU A 179 -25.14 -22.74 7.37
N ALA A 180 -25.56 -21.50 7.64
CA ALA A 180 -26.58 -21.26 8.68
C ALA A 180 -27.67 -20.24 8.27
N GLU A 181 -27.39 -19.11 7.59
CA GLU A 181 -28.46 -18.27 6.93
C GLU A 181 -27.96 -17.04 6.12
N GLY A 182 -26.72 -17.00 5.64
CA GLY A 182 -26.24 -15.97 4.70
C GLY A 182 -26.42 -16.38 3.23
N ALA A 183 -26.77 -15.44 2.35
CA ALA A 183 -26.79 -15.70 0.90
C ALA A 183 -25.36 -15.94 0.41
N MET A 184 -25.04 -17.19 0.03
CA MET A 184 -23.81 -17.51 -0.70
C MET A 184 -23.72 -16.60 -1.93
N THR A 185 -22.68 -15.79 -2.01
CA THR A 185 -22.30 -15.22 -3.29
C THR A 185 -21.59 -16.33 -4.07
N ASP A 186 -22.02 -16.63 -5.29
CA ASP A 186 -21.33 -17.54 -6.22
C ASP A 186 -19.95 -16.99 -6.68
N GLU A 187 -19.35 -16.05 -5.93
CA GLU A 187 -18.10 -15.42 -6.27
C GLU A 187 -16.94 -16.39 -5.96
N PRO A 188 -16.03 -16.65 -6.92
CA PRO A 188 -14.89 -17.50 -6.67
C PRO A 188 -14.04 -16.95 -5.52
N TYR A 189 -13.54 -17.84 -4.67
CA TYR A 189 -12.83 -17.46 -3.44
C TYR A 189 -11.38 -17.02 -3.69
N PHE A 190 -10.72 -17.64 -4.68
CA PHE A 190 -9.29 -17.49 -4.92
C PHE A 190 -8.96 -16.13 -5.55
N ALA A 191 -7.88 -15.47 -5.12
CA ALA A 191 -7.46 -14.16 -5.63
C ALA A 191 -5.96 -14.08 -5.86
N GLU A 192 -5.49 -13.14 -6.69
CA GLU A 192 -4.05 -12.86 -6.66
C GLU A 192 -3.66 -12.26 -5.30
N GLY A 193 -2.57 -12.74 -4.72
CA GLY A 193 -2.16 -12.40 -3.35
C GLY A 193 -0.65 -12.19 -3.23
N TYR A 194 -0.25 -11.05 -2.66
CA TYR A 194 1.13 -10.74 -2.34
C TYR A 194 1.24 -10.64 -0.82
N TYR A 195 1.90 -11.61 -0.20
CA TYR A 195 2.04 -11.75 1.26
C TYR A 195 3.46 -11.37 1.70
N PHE A 196 3.60 -10.53 2.72
CA PHE A 196 4.90 -9.97 3.09
C PHE A 196 5.01 -9.61 4.57
N ARG A 197 6.25 -9.56 5.06
CA ARG A 197 6.63 -8.83 6.27
C ARG A 197 6.73 -7.34 6.00
N GLU A 198 6.69 -6.53 7.06
CA GLU A 198 6.93 -5.08 6.98
C GLU A 198 8.22 -4.75 6.23
N GLU A 199 9.33 -5.42 6.57
CA GLU A 199 10.63 -5.19 5.92
C GLU A 199 10.64 -5.48 4.41
N ASP A 200 9.73 -6.33 3.95
CA ASP A 200 9.64 -6.81 2.57
C ASP A 200 8.53 -6.14 1.76
N PHE A 201 7.74 -5.25 2.37
CA PHE A 201 6.65 -4.52 1.72
C PHE A 201 7.12 -3.83 0.44
N SER A 202 8.27 -3.17 0.47
CA SER A 202 8.81 -2.42 -0.67
C SER A 202 9.10 -3.33 -1.87
N GLU A 203 9.56 -4.56 -1.65
CA GLU A 203 9.80 -5.53 -2.73
C GLU A 203 8.48 -6.11 -3.24
N ALA A 204 7.52 -6.40 -2.35
CA ALA A 204 6.17 -6.83 -2.75
C ALA A 204 5.49 -5.77 -3.65
N LEU A 205 5.53 -4.50 -3.24
CA LEU A 205 5.00 -3.38 -4.03
C LEU A 205 5.73 -3.21 -5.37
N LYS A 206 7.06 -3.35 -5.38
CA LYS A 206 7.86 -3.30 -6.63
C LYS A 206 7.48 -4.42 -7.59
N ARG A 207 7.30 -5.65 -7.12
CA ARG A 207 6.84 -6.77 -7.95
C ARG A 207 5.46 -6.51 -8.52
N LEU A 208 4.55 -6.01 -7.70
CA LEU A 208 3.20 -5.65 -8.11
C LEU A 208 3.21 -4.54 -9.18
N VAL A 209 3.96 -3.47 -8.97
CA VAL A 209 4.11 -2.36 -9.92
C VAL A 209 4.73 -2.84 -11.23
N LYS A 210 5.76 -3.70 -11.18
CA LYS A 210 6.37 -4.30 -12.38
C LYS A 210 5.37 -5.10 -13.20
N LYS A 211 4.58 -5.97 -12.55
CA LYS A 211 3.55 -6.78 -13.21
C LYS A 211 2.58 -5.91 -14.00
N TYR A 212 2.14 -4.80 -13.41
CA TYR A 212 1.13 -3.93 -14.00
C TYR A 212 1.69 -2.74 -14.78
N TRP A 213 3.02 -2.62 -14.92
CA TRP A 213 3.67 -1.45 -15.53
C TRP A 213 3.23 -1.20 -16.97
N ASN A 214 3.06 -2.26 -17.74
CA ASN A 214 2.78 -2.19 -19.18
C ASN A 214 1.27 -2.21 -19.52
N MET A 215 0.38 -2.06 -18.55
CA MET A 215 -1.05 -1.90 -18.85
C MET A 215 -1.29 -0.61 -19.65
N SER A 216 -2.38 -0.56 -20.43
CA SER A 216 -2.70 0.62 -21.24
C SER A 216 -2.93 1.87 -20.39
N ALA A 217 -2.52 3.04 -20.89
CA ALA A 217 -2.78 4.31 -20.21
C ALA A 217 -4.28 4.49 -19.96
N GLY A 218 -4.64 4.93 -18.75
CA GLY A 218 -6.04 5.04 -18.31
C GLY A 218 -6.55 3.82 -17.55
N ASN A 219 -5.94 2.64 -17.72
CA ASN A 219 -6.30 1.45 -16.94
C ASN A 219 -5.83 1.55 -15.49
N GLU A 220 -6.44 0.71 -14.65
CA GLU A 220 -6.13 0.62 -13.24
C GLU A 220 -6.41 -0.77 -12.66
N LYS A 221 -5.70 -1.07 -11.58
CA LYS A 221 -5.85 -2.26 -10.74
C LYS A 221 -5.88 -1.83 -9.29
N ASN A 222 -6.75 -2.44 -8.50
CA ASN A 222 -6.89 -2.14 -7.08
C ASN A 222 -6.63 -3.41 -6.28
N PHE A 223 -6.10 -3.22 -5.08
CA PHE A 223 -5.75 -4.26 -4.16
C PHE A 223 -6.30 -3.87 -2.80
N TYR A 224 -6.99 -4.80 -2.17
CA TYR A 224 -7.26 -4.74 -0.75
C TYR A 224 -5.93 -4.94 -0.02
N PHE A 225 -5.61 -4.05 0.92
CA PHE A 225 -4.37 -4.09 1.67
C PHE A 225 -4.69 -4.32 3.13
N ARG A 226 -4.48 -5.55 3.60
CA ARG A 226 -4.64 -5.91 5.01
C ARG A 226 -3.28 -5.92 5.69
N VAL A 227 -3.20 -5.37 6.89
CA VAL A 227 -2.02 -5.42 7.76
C VAL A 227 -2.43 -5.88 9.15
N GLN A 228 -1.51 -6.51 9.85
CA GLN A 228 -1.70 -6.96 11.21
C GLN A 228 -0.40 -6.80 12.00
N ASP A 229 -0.55 -6.37 13.24
CA ASP A 229 0.52 -6.35 14.24
C ASP A 229 0.44 -7.61 15.12
N ASP A 230 1.51 -7.93 15.85
CA ASP A 230 1.60 -9.13 16.68
C ASP A 230 0.60 -9.14 17.86
N GLU A 231 -0.01 -8.00 18.19
CA GLU A 231 -1.05 -7.83 19.23
C GLU A 231 -2.50 -7.92 18.67
N GLU A 232 -2.71 -8.68 17.59
CA GLU A 232 -4.04 -8.93 16.96
C GLU A 232 -4.78 -7.70 16.38
N CYS A 233 -4.21 -6.50 16.47
CA CYS A 233 -4.79 -5.32 15.82
C CYS A 233 -4.66 -5.43 14.30
N CYS A 234 -5.78 -5.69 13.62
CA CYS A 234 -5.84 -5.72 12.16
C CYS A 234 -6.35 -4.38 11.61
N HIS A 235 -5.70 -3.89 10.57
CA HIS A 235 -6.19 -2.74 9.80
C HIS A 235 -6.27 -3.06 8.32
N ALA A 236 -7.26 -2.46 7.68
CA ALA A 236 -7.54 -2.66 6.27
C ALA A 236 -7.52 -1.33 5.52
N MET A 237 -6.95 -1.39 4.32
CA MET A 237 -6.67 -0.25 3.44
C MET A 237 -6.79 -0.70 1.99
N ALA A 238 -6.48 0.20 1.05
CA ALA A 238 -6.41 -0.18 -0.35
C ALA A 238 -5.27 0.50 -1.10
N ILE A 239 -4.72 -0.21 -2.09
CA ILE A 239 -3.76 0.31 -3.06
C ILE A 239 -4.38 0.29 -4.44
N ARG A 240 -4.32 1.42 -5.15
CA ARG A 240 -4.72 1.54 -6.54
C ARG A 240 -3.52 1.90 -7.40
N LEU A 241 -3.23 1.04 -8.36
CA LEU A 241 -2.27 1.28 -9.43
C LEU A 241 -3.01 1.86 -10.63
N LYS A 242 -2.63 3.04 -11.10
CA LYS A 242 -3.24 3.68 -12.27
C LYS A 242 -2.19 4.09 -13.29
N LYS A 243 -2.29 3.57 -14.52
CA LYS A 243 -1.35 3.87 -15.60
C LYS A 243 -1.67 5.22 -16.20
N GLN A 244 -0.63 6.02 -16.41
CA GLN A 244 -0.65 7.25 -17.19
C GLN A 244 0.45 7.19 -18.24
N ASP A 245 0.48 8.13 -19.17
CA ASP A 245 1.56 8.16 -20.15
C ASP A 245 2.92 8.37 -19.47
N GLY A 246 3.89 7.48 -19.78
CA GLY A 246 5.23 7.48 -19.17
C GLY A 246 5.29 7.36 -17.63
N CYS A 247 4.19 7.03 -16.93
CA CYS A 247 4.14 7.04 -15.47
C CYS A 247 3.13 6.00 -14.92
N MET A 248 3.34 5.56 -13.69
CA MET A 248 2.32 4.90 -12.87
C MET A 248 2.03 5.71 -11.62
N LYS A 249 0.75 5.90 -11.33
CA LYS A 249 0.31 6.41 -10.03
C LYS A 249 0.11 5.23 -9.09
N VAL A 250 0.74 5.28 -7.93
CA VAL A 250 0.41 4.40 -6.80
C VAL A 250 -0.40 5.24 -5.82
N ILE A 251 -1.67 4.89 -5.62
CA ILE A 251 -2.61 5.63 -4.78
C ILE A 251 -2.94 4.77 -3.58
N PHE A 252 -2.59 5.24 -2.41
CA PHE A 252 -2.83 4.60 -1.13
C PHE A 252 -4.04 5.22 -0.45
N TYR A 253 -4.97 4.37 -0.04
CA TYR A 253 -6.20 4.73 0.65
C TYR A 253 -6.17 4.14 2.06
N ASP A 254 -6.23 5.01 3.07
CA ASP A 254 -6.39 4.66 4.48
C ASP A 254 -7.77 5.13 4.95
N PRO A 255 -8.64 4.24 5.47
CA PRO A 255 -9.92 4.60 6.05
C PRO A 255 -9.83 5.65 7.17
N ASN A 256 -8.73 5.68 7.94
CA ASN A 256 -8.48 6.68 8.98
C ASN A 256 -8.20 8.09 8.42
N ALA A 257 -7.99 8.19 7.11
CA ALA A 257 -7.82 9.42 6.36
C ALA A 257 -8.72 9.40 5.10
N THR A 258 -10.03 9.20 5.31
CA THR A 258 -11.03 8.81 4.30
C THR A 258 -10.96 9.62 2.99
N LEU A 259 -10.65 10.93 3.07
CA LEU A 259 -10.58 11.82 1.90
C LEU A 259 -9.16 12.11 1.38
N MET A 260 -8.13 11.72 2.13
CA MET A 260 -6.75 12.18 1.96
C MET A 260 -5.85 11.04 1.47
N HIS A 261 -6.09 10.56 0.26
CA HIS A 261 -5.37 9.48 -0.41
C HIS A 261 -3.97 9.93 -0.78
N ARG A 262 -2.96 9.22 -0.29
CA ARG A 262 -1.55 9.50 -0.61
C ARG A 262 -1.22 8.94 -1.98
N THR A 263 -0.66 9.76 -2.87
CA THR A 263 -0.34 9.37 -4.23
C THR A 263 1.16 9.55 -4.50
N PHE A 264 1.78 8.50 -5.03
CA PHE A 264 3.15 8.51 -5.56
C PHE A 264 3.11 8.48 -7.09
N LEU A 265 3.93 9.31 -7.74
CA LEU A 265 4.12 9.30 -9.19
C LEU A 265 5.44 8.63 -9.54
N LEU A 266 5.36 7.40 -10.05
CA LEU A 266 6.52 6.61 -10.46
C LEU A 266 6.79 6.83 -11.95
N SER A 267 8.01 7.23 -12.32
CA SER A 267 8.45 7.34 -13.72
C SER A 267 9.00 6.04 -14.29
N GLU A 268 9.32 5.07 -13.44
CA GLU A 268 9.79 3.73 -13.79
C GLU A 268 9.37 2.75 -12.68
N PRO A 269 9.27 1.44 -12.96
CA PRO A 269 8.68 0.49 -12.01
C PRO A 269 9.58 0.22 -10.80
N ASP A 270 10.90 0.29 -10.96
CA ASP A 270 11.86 0.01 -9.88
C ASP A 270 11.83 1.05 -8.75
N LEU A 271 11.30 2.25 -9.01
CA LEU A 271 11.11 3.28 -7.97
C LEU A 271 10.13 2.87 -6.88
N ALA A 272 9.25 1.91 -7.15
CA ALA A 272 8.34 1.36 -6.14
C ALA A 272 9.10 0.75 -4.95
N ALA A 273 10.32 0.25 -5.15
CA ALA A 273 11.17 -0.28 -4.08
C ALA A 273 11.58 0.78 -3.05
N GLN A 274 11.36 2.06 -3.36
CA GLN A 274 11.66 3.17 -2.48
C GLN A 274 10.48 3.56 -1.60
N ILE A 275 9.28 2.98 -1.78
CA ILE A 275 8.12 3.28 -0.95
C ILE A 275 8.07 2.27 0.20
N THR A 276 8.19 2.74 1.45
CA THR A 276 8.19 1.87 2.64
C THR A 276 6.86 1.87 3.39
N GLY A 277 6.63 0.88 4.24
CA GLY A 277 5.44 0.81 5.10
C GLY A 277 5.29 2.02 6.02
N GLU A 278 6.40 2.48 6.62
CA GLU A 278 6.47 3.68 7.46
C GLU A 278 5.99 4.96 6.74
N GLU A 279 6.15 5.02 5.42
CA GLU A 279 5.69 6.15 4.61
C GLU A 279 4.21 6.06 4.22
N LEU A 280 3.53 4.98 4.55
CA LEU A 280 2.13 4.77 4.24
C LEU A 280 1.28 4.80 5.50
N LEU A 281 1.80 4.26 6.59
CA LEU A 281 1.08 4.01 7.83
C LEU A 281 1.51 4.93 8.97
N THR A 282 0.57 5.20 9.87
CA THR A 282 0.84 5.97 11.10
C THR A 282 1.32 5.08 12.24
N TYR A 283 1.22 3.76 12.09
CA TYR A 283 1.61 2.74 13.05
C TYR A 283 2.35 1.61 12.32
N CYS A 284 3.26 0.93 13.03
CA CYS A 284 4.00 -0.21 12.50
C CYS A 284 3.08 -1.44 12.39
N PHE A 285 3.38 -2.35 11.47
CA PHE A 285 2.69 -3.63 11.34
C PHE A 285 3.75 -4.72 11.21
N SER A 286 3.48 -5.95 11.64
CA SER A 286 4.43 -7.05 11.46
C SER A 286 4.28 -7.68 10.08
N VAL A 287 3.03 -7.84 9.63
CA VAL A 287 2.67 -8.64 8.45
C VAL A 287 1.58 -8.00 7.62
N GLY A 288 1.57 -8.26 6.31
CA GLY A 288 0.58 -7.70 5.40
C GLY A 288 0.31 -8.54 4.16
N ALA A 289 -0.82 -8.24 3.53
CA ALA A 289 -1.26 -8.85 2.29
C ALA A 289 -1.87 -7.81 1.33
N LEU A 290 -1.48 -7.90 0.05
CA LEU A 290 -2.14 -7.19 -1.05
C LEU A 290 -2.93 -8.19 -1.88
N ILE A 291 -4.25 -8.05 -1.88
CA ILE A 291 -5.20 -9.02 -2.45
C ILE A 291 -5.98 -8.36 -3.59
N ASN A 292 -5.98 -8.98 -4.77
CA ASN A 292 -6.77 -8.52 -5.91
C ASN A 292 -8.21 -9.00 -5.79
N ILE A 293 -9.09 -8.12 -5.32
CA ILE A 293 -10.51 -8.46 -5.11
C ILE A 293 -11.39 -8.26 -6.36
N ASP A 294 -10.85 -7.65 -7.42
CA ASP A 294 -11.57 -7.37 -8.69
C ASP A 294 -11.52 -8.59 -9.66
N ASP A 295 -10.61 -9.55 -9.45
CA ASP A 295 -10.30 -10.63 -10.41
C ASP A 295 -10.16 -11.98 -9.71
N ARG A 296 -11.28 -12.47 -9.18
CA ARG A 296 -11.38 -13.76 -8.51
C ARG A 296 -11.22 -14.92 -9.50
N LYS A 297 -10.53 -15.98 -9.07
CA LYS A 297 -10.14 -17.15 -9.87
C LYS A 297 -10.90 -18.39 -9.44
N LYS A 298 -11.05 -19.35 -10.36
CA LYS A 298 -11.85 -20.57 -10.09
C LYS A 298 -11.11 -21.58 -9.21
N SER A 299 -9.79 -21.52 -9.17
CA SER A 299 -8.94 -22.38 -8.36
C SER A 299 -7.68 -21.63 -7.92
N ALA A 300 -7.02 -22.14 -6.88
CA ALA A 300 -5.75 -21.61 -6.41
C ALA A 300 -4.67 -21.63 -7.51
N ASP A 301 -4.63 -22.64 -8.38
CA ASP A 301 -3.63 -22.78 -9.44
C ASP A 301 -3.67 -21.65 -10.50
N GLU A 302 -4.79 -20.94 -10.59
CA GLU A 302 -4.96 -19.79 -11.47
C GLU A 302 -4.51 -18.46 -10.83
N CYS A 303 -4.17 -18.47 -9.53
CA CYS A 303 -3.73 -17.31 -8.80
C CYS A 303 -2.24 -17.03 -8.98
N ASP A 304 -1.89 -15.76 -9.17
CA ASP A 304 -0.50 -15.31 -8.97
C ASP A 304 -0.31 -15.00 -7.48
N VAL A 305 0.25 -15.97 -6.76
CA VAL A 305 0.58 -15.86 -5.35
C VAL A 305 2.08 -15.66 -5.19
N GLN A 306 2.47 -14.63 -4.43
CA GLN A 306 3.85 -14.34 -4.11
C GLN A 306 4.02 -14.11 -2.61
N CYS A 307 5.03 -14.75 -2.02
CA CYS A 307 5.37 -14.63 -0.60
C CYS A 307 6.76 -13.99 -0.48
N PHE A 308 6.88 -12.95 0.35
CA PHE A 308 8.11 -12.18 0.53
C PHE A 308 8.53 -12.20 2.00
N GLY A 309 9.80 -12.54 2.25
CA GLY A 309 10.33 -12.70 3.61
C GLY A 309 10.18 -14.12 4.15
N ALA A 310 10.60 -14.32 5.40
CA ALA A 310 10.43 -15.58 6.13
C ALA A 310 9.06 -15.63 6.84
N SER A 311 8.55 -16.82 7.19
CA SER A 311 7.24 -16.98 7.85
C SER A 311 7.11 -16.13 9.13
N PRO A 312 6.14 -15.22 9.26
CA PRO A 312 5.88 -14.51 10.50
C PRO A 312 4.52 -14.92 11.08
N THR A 313 4.55 -15.51 12.29
CA THR A 313 3.42 -15.68 13.24
C THR A 313 2.12 -16.32 12.69
N ASN A 314 1.20 -16.75 13.56
CA ASN A 314 -0.09 -17.35 13.15
C ASN A 314 -0.92 -16.39 12.26
N SER A 315 -0.71 -15.08 12.44
CA SER A 315 -1.43 -13.98 11.79
C SER A 315 -1.37 -14.00 10.26
N THR A 316 -0.22 -14.29 9.65
CA THR A 316 -0.13 -14.26 8.18
C THR A 316 -0.66 -15.54 7.53
N HIS A 317 -0.77 -16.63 8.30
CA HIS A 317 -1.44 -17.84 7.85
C HIS A 317 -2.93 -17.59 7.65
N LEU A 318 -3.57 -16.77 8.48
CA LEU A 318 -4.97 -16.37 8.32
C LEU A 318 -5.18 -15.74 6.94
N PHE A 319 -4.36 -14.77 6.51
CA PHE A 319 -4.53 -14.14 5.18
C PHE A 319 -4.40 -15.11 4.00
N ILE A 320 -3.58 -16.16 4.15
CA ILE A 320 -3.37 -17.19 3.13
C ILE A 320 -4.58 -18.12 3.07
N ILE A 321 -5.08 -18.55 4.24
CA ILE A 321 -6.25 -19.42 4.39
C ILE A 321 -7.50 -18.68 3.87
N GLU A 322 -7.70 -17.42 4.27
CA GLU A 322 -8.78 -16.50 3.87
C GLU A 322 -8.92 -16.25 2.37
N ASN A 323 -7.91 -16.60 1.59
CA ASN A 323 -7.93 -16.42 0.14
C ASN A 323 -7.71 -17.73 -0.61
N GLY A 324 -7.75 -18.87 0.10
CA GLY A 324 -7.74 -20.21 -0.50
C GLY A 324 -6.36 -20.62 -1.01
N HIS A 325 -5.28 -20.03 -0.48
CA HIS A 325 -3.93 -20.27 -0.96
C HIS A 325 -3.13 -21.25 -0.09
N LEU A 326 -3.76 -21.89 0.90
CA LEU A 326 -3.09 -22.85 1.79
C LEU A 326 -2.35 -23.96 1.00
N ASN A 327 -2.97 -24.44 -0.07
CA ASN A 327 -2.43 -25.49 -0.93
C ASN A 327 -1.67 -24.94 -2.16
N HIS A 328 -1.45 -23.63 -2.25
CA HIS A 328 -0.80 -23.04 -3.41
C HIS A 328 0.70 -23.44 -3.46
N PRO A 329 1.27 -23.86 -4.62
CA PRO A 329 2.64 -24.32 -4.71
C PRO A 329 3.69 -23.34 -4.17
N GLU A 330 3.50 -22.04 -4.41
CA GLU A 330 4.40 -20.99 -3.89
C GLU A 330 4.34 -20.87 -2.36
N VAL A 331 3.17 -21.06 -1.75
CA VAL A 331 3.02 -21.09 -0.29
C VAL A 331 3.75 -22.32 0.25
N ILE A 332 3.46 -23.51 -0.30
CA ILE A 332 4.07 -24.78 0.12
C ILE A 332 5.60 -24.77 0.02
N ARG A 333 6.15 -24.18 -1.04
CA ARG A 333 7.60 -24.13 -1.27
C ARG A 333 8.32 -23.05 -0.47
N SER A 334 7.62 -22.00 -0.09
CA SER A 334 8.22 -20.92 0.70
C SER A 334 8.51 -21.39 2.12
N ASP A 335 9.43 -20.70 2.81
CA ASP A 335 9.71 -20.96 4.23
C ASP A 335 8.48 -20.73 5.14
N TRP A 336 7.35 -20.29 4.57
CA TRP A 336 6.07 -20.07 5.22
C TRP A 336 5.33 -21.36 5.57
N PHE A 337 5.54 -22.44 4.81
CA PHE A 337 4.86 -23.72 5.04
C PHE A 337 5.59 -24.61 6.05
N ARG A 338 6.88 -24.38 6.30
CA ARG A 338 7.73 -25.25 7.14
C ARG A 338 7.35 -25.29 8.63
N PHE A 339 6.48 -24.39 9.09
CA PHE A 339 5.93 -24.37 10.46
C PHE A 339 4.48 -24.89 10.55
N LEU A 340 3.83 -25.19 9.42
CA LEU A 340 2.46 -25.71 9.40
C LEU A 340 2.37 -27.19 9.83
N SER A 341 3.51 -27.89 10.04
CA SER A 341 3.48 -29.33 10.33
C SER A 341 3.09 -29.68 11.76
N ASP A 342 3.18 -28.74 12.70
CA ASP A 342 3.03 -29.09 14.12
C ASP A 342 1.83 -28.35 14.76
N ASP A 343 1.64 -27.04 14.55
CA ASP A 343 0.51 -26.28 15.16
C ASP A 343 -0.71 -26.12 14.24
N ALA A 344 -0.50 -26.11 12.91
CA ALA A 344 -1.61 -25.94 11.97
C ALA A 344 -2.40 -27.24 11.73
N ILE A 345 -1.83 -28.41 12.05
CA ILE A 345 -2.56 -29.69 12.03
C ILE A 345 -3.60 -29.69 13.14
N ASP A 346 -3.25 -29.30 14.37
CA ASP A 346 -4.19 -29.26 15.49
C ASP A 346 -5.33 -28.24 15.24
N THR A 347 -5.00 -27.08 14.66
CA THR A 347 -6.00 -26.05 14.31
C THR A 347 -6.91 -26.51 13.16
N LEU A 348 -6.37 -27.18 12.12
CA LEU A 348 -7.20 -27.76 11.05
C LEU A 348 -8.07 -28.91 11.58
N GLU A 349 -7.55 -29.74 12.48
CA GLU A 349 -8.28 -30.86 13.08
C GLU A 349 -9.43 -30.37 13.98
N GLU A 350 -9.26 -29.28 14.74
CA GLU A 350 -10.36 -28.64 15.48
C GLU A 350 -11.39 -27.98 14.55
N MET A 351 -10.95 -27.28 13.51
CA MET A 351 -11.86 -26.63 12.55
C MET A 351 -12.63 -27.64 11.68
N LEU A 352 -12.08 -28.83 11.42
CA LEU A 352 -12.75 -29.90 10.67
C LEU A 352 -13.57 -30.85 11.56
N ALA A 353 -13.41 -30.79 12.89
CA ALA A 353 -14.15 -31.58 13.87
C ALA A 353 -15.38 -30.84 14.46
N SER A 354 -15.61 -29.59 14.09
CA SER A 354 -16.78 -28.77 14.44
C SER A 354 -17.71 -28.55 13.23
#